data_AF-A0A072USZ8-F1
#
_entry.id   AF-A0A072USZ8-F1
#
_cell.length_a   1.000
_cell.length_b   1.000
_cell.length_c   1.000
_cell.angle_alpha   90.00
_cell.angle_beta   90.00
_cell.angle_gamma   90.00
#
_symmetry.space_group_name_H-M   'P 1'
#
loop_
_entity.id
_entity.type
_entity.pdbx_description
1 polymer ?
#
loop_
_entity_poly.entity_id
_entity_poly.type
_entity_poly.pdbx_seq_one_letter_code
_entity_poly.pdbx_strand_id
1 'polypeptide(L)' 'MDRRMPDIDGFEVAARIRKFKSGNRPIIVALIASAEEDLCVGKVMQIGVNGVIRKPVLMQGIASELRRILMQGNI' A
#
# COMPACT_ATOMS: atom_id res chain seq x y z
N MET A 1 -4.23 3.29 -2.14
CA MET A 1 -5.48 2.49 -2.21
C MET A 1 -6.01 2.31 -0.81
N ASP A 2 -7.32 2.44 -0.63
CA ASP A 2 -7.97 2.22 0.67
C ASP A 2 -8.08 0.73 0.99
N ARG A 3 -7.80 0.33 2.23
CA ARG A 3 -8.03 -1.05 2.67
C ARG A 3 -9.52 -1.36 2.75
N ARG A 4 -10.29 -0.47 3.41
CA ARG A 4 -11.73 -0.66 3.62
C ARG A 4 -12.48 -0.06 2.45
N MET A 5 -12.91 -0.93 1.54
CA MET A 5 -13.77 -0.59 0.41
C MET A 5 -15.09 -1.39 0.55
N PRO A 6 -16.21 -0.88 0.01
CA PRO A 6 -17.53 -1.46 0.23
C PRO A 6 -17.69 -2.88 -0.33
N ASP A 7 -17.07 -3.20 -1.47
CA ASP A 7 -17.31 -4.47 -2.19
C ASP A 7 -16.12 -5.43 -2.18
N ILE A 8 -14.89 -4.91 -2.17
CA ILE A 8 -13.66 -5.71 -2.30
C ILE A 8 -12.60 -5.18 -1.34
N ASP A 9 -11.90 -6.04 -0.61
CA ASP A 9 -10.80 -5.60 0.26
C ASP A 9 -9.64 -5.04 -0.58
N GLY A 10 -9.07 -3.90 -0.18
CA GLY A 10 -7.90 -3.31 -0.84
C GLY A 10 -6.72 -4.28 -0.96
N PHE A 11 -6.50 -5.17 0.00
CA PHE A 11 -5.44 -6.16 -0.11
C PHE A 11 -5.71 -7.21 -1.19
N GLU A 12 -6.97 -7.60 -1.38
CA GLU A 12 -7.35 -8.49 -2.47
C GLU A 12 -7.12 -7.81 -3.83
N VAL A 13 -7.43 -6.51 -3.94
CA VAL A 13 -7.10 -5.73 -5.14
C VAL A 13 -5.58 -5.69 -5.38
N ALA A 14 -4.78 -5.44 -4.35
CA ALA A 14 -3.32 -5.41 -4.46
C ALA A 14 -2.78 -6.77 -4.93
N ALA A 15 -3.27 -7.87 -4.35
CA ALA A 15 -2.91 -9.23 -4.74
C ALA A 15 -3.24 -9.49 -6.21
N ARG A 16 -4.43 -9.06 -6.68
CA ARG A 16 -4.83 -9.18 -8.10
C ARG A 16 -3.92 -8.37 -9.01
N ILE A 17 -3.61 -7.12 -8.66
CA ILE A 17 -2.67 -6.29 -9.43
C ILE A 17 -1.30 -6.97 -9.55
N ARG A 18 -0.80 -7.60 -8.47
CA ARG A 18 0.49 -8.30 -8.48
C ARG A 18 0.50 -9.59 -9.28
N LYS A 19 -0.65 -10.23 -9.51
CA LYS A 19 -0.76 -11.40 -10.41
C LYS A 19 -0.57 -11.04 -11.88
N PHE A 20 -0.79 -9.78 -12.27
CA PHE A 20 -0.50 -9.34 -13.63
C PHE A 20 1.01 -9.22 -13.85
N LYS A 21 1.55 -10.08 -14.70
CA LYS A 21 2.94 -10.02 -15.16
C LYS A 21 3.07 -9.02 -16.31
N SER A 22 2.94 -7.72 -16.01
CA SER A 22 3.34 -6.66 -16.93
C SER A 22 4.77 -6.22 -16.62
N GLY A 23 5.50 -5.74 -17.64
CA GLY A 23 6.83 -5.14 -17.43
C GLY A 23 6.79 -3.82 -16.66
N ASN A 24 5.60 -3.24 -16.47
CA ASN A 24 5.40 -1.97 -15.77
C ASN A 24 4.50 -2.18 -14.55
N ARG A 25 5.11 -2.57 -13.42
CA ARG A 25 4.39 -2.81 -12.17
C ARG A 25 4.09 -1.47 -11.48
N PRO A 26 2.82 -1.17 -11.15
CA PRO A 26 2.51 0.07 -10.46
C PRO A 26 3.00 0.03 -9.01
N ILE A 27 3.39 1.19 -8.48
CA ILE A 27 3.61 1.39 -7.05
C ILE A 27 2.25 1.35 -6.35
N ILE A 28 2.10 0.48 -5.35
CA ILE A 28 0.90 0.35 -4.54
C ILE A 28 1.22 0.83 -3.14
N VAL A 29 0.51 1.85 -2.67
CA VAL A 29 0.56 2.34 -1.28
C VAL A 29 -0.80 2.10 -0.64
N ALA A 30 -0.85 1.38 0.47
CA ALA A 30 -2.09 1.11 1.19
C ALA A 30 -2.41 2.23 2.20
N LEU A 31 -3.70 2.54 2.35
CA LEU A 31 -4.20 3.47 3.36
C LEU A 31 -4.84 2.65 4.48
N ILE A 32 -4.41 2.91 5.72
CA ILE A 32 -4.88 2.19 6.92
C ILE A 32 -5.50 3.15 7.93
N ALA A 33 -6.50 2.70 8.68
CA ALA A 33 -7.31 3.53 9.56
C ALA A 33 -7.14 3.21 11.05
N SER A 34 -6.79 1.98 11.43
CA SER A 34 -6.70 1.56 12.84
C SER A 34 -5.33 0.98 13.23
N ALA A 35 -5.05 0.96 14.53
CA ALA A 35 -3.83 0.37 15.08
C ALA A 35 -3.75 -1.15 14.87
N GLU A 36 -4.88 -1.85 14.72
CA GLU A 36 -4.86 -3.27 14.35
C GLU A 36 -4.37 -3.47 12.91
N GLU A 37 -4.63 -2.50 12.04
CA GLU A 37 -4.12 -2.50 10.67
C GLU A 37 -2.61 -2.20 10.65
N ASP A 38 -2.10 -1.40 11.60
CA ASP A 38 -0.65 -1.18 11.80
C ASP A 38 0.06 -2.51 12.16
N LEU A 39 -0.54 -3.33 13.02
CA LEU A 39 -0.01 -4.67 13.36
C LEU A 39 0.02 -5.63 12.16
N CYS A 40 -0.80 -5.35 11.14
CA CYS A 40 -0.85 -6.14 9.92
C CYS A 40 0.15 -5.67 8.86
N VAL A 41 0.87 -4.55 9.04
CA VAL A 41 1.75 -3.96 8.01
C VAL A 41 2.74 -4.98 7.44
N GLY A 42 3.34 -5.83 8.28
CA GLY A 42 4.24 -6.89 7.81
C GLY A 42 3.57 -7.87 6.83
N LYS A 43 2.31 -8.26 7.08
CA LYS A 43 1.52 -9.11 6.18
C LYS A 43 1.15 -8.36 4.89
N VAL A 44 0.85 -7.07 4.99
CA VAL A 44 0.49 -6.23 3.83
C VAL A 44 1.66 -6.08 2.87
N MET A 45 2.88 -5.93 3.39
CA MET A 45 4.09 -5.89 2.57
C MET A 45 4.30 -7.20 1.80
N GLN A 46 3.97 -8.36 2.39
CA GLN A 46 4.08 -9.67 1.71
C GLN A 46 3.09 -9.81 0.54
N ILE A 47 1.97 -9.09 0.54
CA ILE A 47 0.99 -9.05 -0.56
C ILE A 47 1.53 -8.23 -1.75
N GLY A 48 2.69 -7.60 -1.59
CA GLY A 48 3.38 -6.84 -2.63
C GLY A 48 3.05 -5.35 -2.63
N VAL A 49 2.51 -4.82 -1.53
CA VAL A 49 2.37 -3.36 -1.35
C VAL A 49 3.76 -2.76 -1.11
N ASN A 50 4.04 -1.58 -1.66
CA ASN A 50 5.34 -0.90 -1.52
C ASN A 50 5.42 -0.03 -0.25
N GLY A 51 4.27 0.37 0.28
CA GLY A 51 4.17 1.31 1.39
C GLY A 51 2.81 1.40 2.06
N VAL A 52 2.76 2.05 3.21
CA VAL A 52 1.53 2.26 3.98
C VAL A 52 1.43 3.70 4.47
N ILE A 53 0.23 4.27 4.46
CA ILE A 53 -0.06 5.60 5.01
C ILE A 53 -1.27 5.50 5.94
N ARG A 54 -1.13 6.04 7.14
CA ARG A 54 -2.20 6.08 8.13
C ARG A 54 -3.18 7.23 7.86
N LYS A 55 -4.48 6.97 8.05
CA LYS A 55 -5.55 7.96 8.02
C LYS A 55 -5.62 8.71 9.36
N PRO A 56 -6.01 10.00 9.38
CA PRO A 56 -6.31 10.84 8.22
C PRO A 56 -5.05 11.11 7.39
N VAL A 57 -5.19 11.08 6.06
CA VAL A 57 -4.05 11.22 5.15
C VAL A 57 -3.58 12.67 5.15
N LEU A 58 -2.34 12.89 5.58
CA LEU A 58 -1.68 14.21 5.55
C LEU A 58 -0.71 14.28 4.37
N MET A 59 -0.59 15.47 3.75
CA MET A 59 0.33 15.69 2.62
C MET A 59 1.78 15.38 2.97
N GLN A 60 2.21 15.69 4.20
CA GLN A 60 3.54 15.33 4.68
C GLN A 60 3.72 13.81 4.76
N GLY A 61 2.69 13.07 5.18
CA GLY A 61 2.72 11.60 5.21
C GLY A 61 2.86 11.00 3.81
N ILE A 62 2.14 11.54 2.83
CA ILE A 62 2.28 11.14 1.42
C ILE A 62 3.69 11.42 0.91
N ALA A 63 4.19 12.65 1.11
CA ALA A 63 5.49 13.07 0.60
C ALA A 63 6.63 12.23 1.19
N SER A 64 6.60 11.99 2.51
CA SER A 64 7.59 11.15 3.19
C SER A 64 7.57 9.71 2.67
N GLU A 65 6.39 9.13 2.49
CA GLU A 65 6.27 7.73 2.07
C GLU A 65 6.65 7.54 0.60
N LEU A 66 6.22 8.44 -0.28
CA LEU A 66 6.65 8.41 -1.69
C LEU A 66 8.16 8.58 -1.82
N ARG A 67 8.75 9.52 -1.06
CA ARG A 67 10.20 9.69 -1.04
C ARG A 67 10.91 8.43 -0.57
N ARG A 68 10.42 7.78 0.49
CA ARG A 68 10.96 6.51 0.99
C ARG A 68 10.93 5.43 -0.08
N ILE A 69 9.81 5.26 -0.77
CA ILE A 69 9.64 4.22 -1.80
C ILE A 69 10.57 4.48 -3.00
N LEU A 70 10.61 5.71 -3.50
CA LEU A 70 11.43 6.07 -4.66
C LEU A 70 12.93 5.96 -4.38
N MET A 71 13.37 6.26 -3.16
CA MET A 71 14.78 6.14 -2.75
C MET A 71 15.22 4.70 -2.50
N GLN A 72 14.30 3.79 -2.13
CA GLN A 72 14.65 2.40 -1.81
C GLN A 72 14.75 1.49 -3.05
N GLY A 73 14.51 1.98 -4.27
CA GLY A 73 14.70 1.22 -5.51
C GLY A 73 13.84 -0.04 -5.64
N ASN A 74 12.86 -0.24 -4.75
CA ASN A 74 12.06 -1.46 -4.65
C ASN A 74 10.87 -1.45 -5.64
N ILE A 75 11.16 -1.05 -6.87
CA ILE A 75 10.21 -0.84 -7.98
C ILE A 75 10.22 -2.06 -8.92
#